data_AF-A0A9P7BYL6-F1
#
_entry.id   AF-A0A9P7BYL6-F1
#
_cell.length_a   1.000
_cell.length_b   1.000
_cell.length_c   1.000
_cell.angle_alpha   90.00
_cell.angle_beta   90.00
_cell.angle_gamma   90.00
#
_symmetry.space_group_name_H-M   'P 1'
#
loop_
_entity.id
_entity.type
_entity.pdbx_description
1 polymer ?
#
loop_
_entity_poly.entity_id
_entity_poly.type
_entity_poly.pdbx_seq_one_letter_code
_entity_poly.pdbx_strand_id
1 'polypeptide(L)'
;MVDQLRIFASEVTRVSKEVGTEGKLGGQAVVQGVAGTWLDLTDNVNNMAANLTSQVRSIAEVTKAVANGDLSKKIHVEVRGEILELKITVNSMVQKAS
;
A
#
# COMPACT_ATOMS: atom_id res chain seq x y z
N MET A 1 25.18 6.36 16.14
CA MET A 1 24.48 7.20 15.12
C MET A 1 24.62 6.63 13.71
N VAL A 2 25.84 6.27 13.26
CA VAL A 2 26.05 5.67 11.91
C VAL A 2 25.41 4.27 11.77
N ASP A 3 25.43 3.45 12.83
CA ASP A 3 24.83 2.10 12.77
C ASP A 3 23.31 2.12 12.61
N GLN A 4 22.61 3.04 13.30
CA GLN A 4 21.16 3.23 13.14
C GLN A 4 20.79 3.66 11.72
N LEU A 5 21.56 4.61 11.14
CA LEU A 5 21.38 5.01 9.75
C LEU A 5 21.59 3.83 8.78
N ARG A 6 22.61 2.99 9.01
CA ARG A 6 22.88 1.82 8.16
C ARG A 6 21.74 0.80 8.21
N ILE A 7 21.23 0.49 9.41
CA ILE A 7 20.11 -0.45 9.58
C ILE A 7 18.84 0.13 8.94
N PHE A 8 18.52 1.40 9.22
CA PHE A 8 17.37 2.07 8.61
C PHE A 8 17.44 2.05 7.08
N ALA A 9 18.59 2.44 6.49
CA ALA A 9 18.77 2.45 5.04
C ALA A 9 18.59 1.06 4.42
N SER A 10 19.06 0.01 5.09
CA SER A 10 18.86 -1.36 4.62
C SER A 10 17.40 -1.79 4.66
N GLU A 11 16.67 -1.45 5.73
CA GLU A 11 15.26 -1.81 5.89
C GLU A 11 14.36 -1.05 4.90
N VAL A 12 14.56 0.25 4.72
CA VAL A 12 13.80 1.03 3.74
C VAL A 12 14.07 0.54 2.32
N THR A 13 15.31 0.17 2.01
CA THR A 13 15.67 -0.41 0.71
C THR A 13 14.94 -1.73 0.48
N ARG A 14 14.90 -2.59 1.50
CA ARG A 14 14.18 -3.87 1.45
C ARG A 14 12.67 -3.66 1.23
N VAL A 15 12.04 -2.82 2.05
CA VAL A 15 10.60 -2.53 1.94
C VAL A 15 10.24 -1.93 0.58
N SER A 16 11.06 -1.00 0.09
CA SER A 16 10.85 -0.38 -1.22
C SER A 16 10.91 -1.40 -2.34
N LYS A 17 11.85 -2.34 -2.27
CA LYS A 17 11.96 -3.43 -3.24
C LYS A 17 10.78 -4.40 -3.15
N GLU A 18 10.44 -4.85 -1.94
CA GLU A 18 9.35 -5.81 -1.73
C GLU A 18 8.00 -5.25 -2.17
N VAL A 19 7.61 -4.08 -1.66
CA VAL A 19 6.30 -3.49 -1.92
C VAL A 19 6.24 -2.84 -3.30
N GLY A 20 7.28 -2.09 -3.68
CA GLY A 20 7.29 -1.27 -4.89
C GLY A 20 7.70 -2.01 -6.16
N THR A 21 8.57 -3.03 -6.07
CA THR A 21 9.09 -3.74 -7.24
C THR A 21 8.57 -5.17 -7.33
N GLU A 22 8.63 -5.93 -6.23
CA GLU A 22 8.23 -7.34 -6.20
C GLU A 22 6.71 -7.51 -6.00
N GLY A 23 5.98 -6.43 -5.69
CA GLY A 23 4.54 -6.46 -5.44
C GLY A 23 4.14 -7.24 -4.18
N LYS A 24 5.08 -7.50 -3.27
CA LYS A 24 4.86 -8.13 -1.97
C LYS A 24 4.27 -7.12 -1.01
N LEU A 25 2.96 -6.92 -1.12
CA LEU A 25 2.21 -6.00 -0.28
C LEU A 25 2.22 -6.43 1.19
N GLY A 26 2.35 -5.47 2.10
CA GLY A 26 2.38 -5.68 3.56
C GLY A 26 3.78 -5.69 4.17
N GLY A 27 4.83 -5.46 3.37
CA GLY A 27 6.19 -5.28 3.88
C GLY A 27 6.29 -4.03 4.76
N GLN A 28 6.95 -4.18 5.92
CA GLN A 28 7.23 -3.11 6.86
C GLN A 28 8.69 -3.16 7.29
N ALA A 29 9.27 -1.98 7.55
CA ALA A 29 10.62 -1.80 8.07
C ALA A 29 10.61 -2.03 9.57
N VAL A 30 11.56 -2.84 10.05
CA VAL A 30 11.73 -3.13 11.47
C VAL A 30 13.13 -2.69 11.90
N VAL A 31 13.21 -1.52 12.53
CA VAL A 31 14.48 -0.97 13.01
C VAL A 31 14.47 -0.99 14.54
N GLN A 32 15.28 -1.85 15.15
CA GLN A 32 15.33 -1.97 16.61
C GLN A 32 16.10 -0.81 17.25
N GLY A 33 15.62 -0.34 18.40
CA GLY A 33 16.33 0.67 19.21
C GLY A 33 16.38 2.07 18.59
N VAL A 34 15.46 2.38 17.66
CA VAL A 34 15.29 3.75 17.15
C VAL A 34 14.34 4.55 18.03
N ALA A 35 14.62 5.84 18.16
CA ALA A 35 13.81 6.82 18.87
C ALA A 35 13.95 8.19 18.18
N GLY A 36 13.06 9.12 18.52
CA GLY A 36 13.02 10.46 17.91
C GLY A 36 12.87 10.37 16.39
N THR A 37 13.64 11.19 15.66
CA THR A 37 13.54 11.31 14.20
C THR A 37 13.64 9.98 13.45
N TRP A 38 14.40 9.01 13.95
CA TRP A 38 14.53 7.70 13.28
C TRP A 38 13.29 6.82 13.42
N LEU A 39 12.60 6.91 14.57
CA LEU A 39 11.32 6.25 14.76
C LEU A 39 10.27 6.89 13.84
N ASP A 40 10.18 8.22 13.85
CA ASP A 40 9.24 8.98 13.01
C ASP A 40 9.42 8.64 11.52
N LEU A 41 10.67 8.54 11.04
CA LEU A 41 10.96 8.16 9.66
C LEU A 41 10.56 6.71 9.35
N THR A 42 10.81 5.78 10.28
CA THR A 42 10.42 4.36 10.12
C THR A 42 8.90 4.23 10.06
N ASP A 43 8.20 4.93 10.94
CA ASP A 43 6.74 4.93 10.99
C ASP A 43 6.13 5.57 9.73
N ASN A 44 6.71 6.65 9.23
CA ASN A 44 6.26 7.28 7.97
C ASN A 44 6.38 6.34 6.77
N VAL A 45 7.52 5.63 6.63
CA VAL A 45 7.70 4.63 5.56
C VAL A 45 6.70 3.49 5.71
N ASN A 46 6.50 2.99 6.93
CA ASN A 46 5.55 1.92 7.20
C ASN A 46 4.10 2.33 6.93
N ASN A 47 3.72 3.57 7.27
CA ASN A 47 2.40 4.11 6.97
C ASN A 47 2.18 4.24 5.46
N MET A 48 3.18 4.70 4.71
CA MET A 48 3.12 4.76 3.25
C MET A 48 2.94 3.36 2.64
N ALA A 49 3.75 2.39 3.05
CA ALA A 49 3.69 1.01 2.56
C ALA A 49 2.36 0.33 2.91
N ALA A 50 1.84 0.55 4.12
CA ALA A 50 0.56 0.02 4.59
C ALA A 50 -0.62 0.63 3.83
N ASN A 51 -0.61 1.95 3.60
CA ASN A 51 -1.65 2.63 2.82
C ASN A 51 -1.69 2.09 1.38
N LEU A 52 -0.56 2.03 0.69
CA LEU A 52 -0.49 1.47 -0.67
C LEU A 52 -0.94 0.00 -0.71
N THR A 53 -0.52 -0.79 0.27
CA THR A 53 -0.95 -2.20 0.40
C THR A 53 -2.46 -2.33 0.51
N SER A 54 -3.09 -1.58 1.42
CA SER A 54 -4.54 -1.62 1.64
C SER A 54 -5.31 -1.19 0.40
N GLN A 55 -4.86 -0.10 -0.22
CA GLN A 55 -5.47 0.48 -1.42
C GLN A 55 -5.42 -0.50 -2.60
N VAL A 56 -4.24 -1.04 -2.91
CA VAL A 56 -4.05 -1.96 -4.04
C VAL A 56 -4.79 -3.29 -3.79
N ARG A 57 -4.78 -3.83 -2.56
CA ARG A 57 -5.54 -5.06 -2.25
C ARG A 57 -7.04 -4.86 -2.43
N SER A 58 -7.59 -3.73 -1.95
CA SER A 58 -9.02 -3.43 -2.11
C SER A 58 -9.43 -3.34 -3.58
N ILE A 59 -8.60 -2.71 -4.42
CA ILE A 59 -8.83 -2.66 -5.88
C ILE A 59 -8.77 -4.07 -6.48
N ALA A 60 -7.75 -4.85 -6.12
CA ALA A 60 -7.56 -6.20 -6.65
C ALA A 60 -8.70 -7.17 -6.28
N GLU A 61 -9.30 -7.02 -5.10
CA GLU A 61 -10.46 -7.80 -4.68
C GLU A 61 -11.68 -7.54 -5.57
N VAL A 62 -11.96 -6.26 -5.84
CA VAL A 62 -13.11 -5.87 -6.67
C VAL A 62 -12.90 -6.26 -8.12
N THR A 63 -11.69 -6.06 -8.68
CA THR A 63 -11.41 -6.47 -10.06
C THR A 63 -11.48 -7.99 -10.24
N LYS A 64 -11.06 -8.78 -9.24
CA LYS A 64 -11.26 -10.24 -9.24
C LYS A 64 -12.73 -10.64 -9.18
N ALA A 65 -13.53 -9.98 -8.33
CA ALA A 65 -14.96 -10.24 -8.23
C ALA A 65 -15.66 -9.99 -9.59
N VAL A 66 -15.35 -8.86 -10.23
CA VAL A 66 -15.86 -8.51 -11.56
C VAL A 66 -15.46 -9.53 -12.61
N ALA A 67 -14.19 -9.96 -12.62
CA ALA A 67 -13.73 -10.98 -13.56
C ALA A 67 -14.45 -12.34 -13.38
N ASN A 68 -14.92 -12.63 -12.16
CA ASN A 68 -15.74 -13.80 -11.85
C ASN A 68 -17.25 -13.58 -12.05
N GLY A 69 -17.65 -12.42 -12.59
CA GLY A 69 -19.05 -12.07 -12.86
C GLY A 69 -19.82 -11.49 -11.67
N ASP A 70 -19.18 -11.26 -10.52
CA ASP A 70 -19.80 -10.59 -9.38
C ASP A 70 -19.61 -9.06 -9.49
N LEU A 71 -20.64 -8.41 -10.03
CA LEU A 71 -20.70 -6.97 -10.22
C LEU A 71 -21.33 -6.23 -9.02
N SER A 72 -21.64 -6.94 -7.94
CA SER A 72 -22.17 -6.31 -6.73
C SER A 72 -21.09 -5.61 -5.89
N LYS A 73 -19.81 -5.94 -6.12
CA LYS A 73 -18.69 -5.43 -5.33
C LYS A 73 -18.25 -4.04 -5.76
N LYS A 74 -17.89 -3.21 -4.77
CA LYS A 74 -17.32 -1.88 -4.97
C LYS A 74 -16.16 -1.65 -4.02
N ILE A 75 -15.23 -0.80 -4.43
CA ILE A 75 -14.14 -0.34 -3.58
C ILE A 75 -14.72 0.67 -2.60
N HIS A 76 -14.61 0.37 -1.29
CA HIS A 76 -15.11 1.23 -0.22
C HIS A 76 -14.01 1.97 0.54
N VAL A 77 -12.76 1.50 0.46
CA VAL A 77 -11.66 2.08 1.23
C VAL A 77 -11.48 3.58 0.94
N GLU A 78 -11.22 4.35 1.99
CA GLU A 78 -10.99 5.79 1.92
C GLU A 78 -9.63 6.07 1.29
N VAL A 79 -9.64 6.89 0.23
CA VAL A 79 -8.47 7.17 -0.61
C VAL A 79 -8.51 8.61 -1.12
N ARG A 80 -7.36 9.13 -1.49
CA ARG A 80 -7.18 10.51 -1.97
C ARG A 80 -6.27 10.52 -3.20
N GLY A 81 -6.25 11.65 -3.91
CA GLY A 81 -5.39 11.85 -5.09
C GLY A 81 -5.64 10.83 -6.20
N GLU A 82 -4.58 10.39 -6.86
CA GLU A 82 -4.63 9.46 -8.01
C GLU A 82 -5.31 8.12 -7.66
N ILE A 83 -5.21 7.66 -6.41
CA ILE A 83 -5.88 6.42 -5.97
C ILE A 83 -7.40 6.61 -5.86
N LEU A 84 -7.87 7.83 -5.54
CA LEU A 84 -9.30 8.14 -5.56
C LEU A 84 -9.85 8.13 -6.99
N GLU A 85 -9.12 8.69 -7.94
CA GLU A 85 -9.49 8.64 -9.36
C GLU A 85 -9.55 7.19 -9.87
N LEU A 86 -8.60 6.36 -9.46
CA LEU A 86 -8.61 4.93 -9.76
C LEU A 86 -9.82 4.21 -9.15
N LYS A 87 -10.12 4.45 -7.86
CA LYS A 87 -11.33 3.93 -7.19
C LYS A 87 -12.60 4.30 -7.94
N ILE A 88 -12.76 5.57 -8.31
CA ILE A 88 -13.92 6.07 -9.04
C ILE A 88 -14.03 5.39 -10.40
N THR A 89 -12.91 5.26 -11.11
CA THR A 89 -12.85 4.61 -12.44
C THR A 89 -13.29 3.16 -12.36
N VAL A 90 -12.73 2.38 -11.42
CA VAL A 90 -13.08 0.96 -11.25
C VAL A 90 -14.54 0.81 -10.83
N ASN A 91 -15.02 1.57 -9.83
CA ASN A 91 -16.42 1.50 -9.40
C ASN A 91 -17.41 1.87 -10.52
N SER A 92 -17.05 2.85 -11.35
CA SER A 92 -17.85 3.25 -12.51
C SER A 92 -17.87 2.17 -13.59
N MET A 93 -16.74 1.49 -13.83
CA MET A 93 -16.66 0.35 -14.73
C MET A 93 -17.60 -0.77 -14.28
N VAL A 94 -17.60 -1.13 -12.99
CA VAL A 94 -18.51 -2.15 -12.45
C VAL A 94 -19.97 -1.76 -12.66
N GLN A 95 -20.33 -0.51 -12.34
CA GLN A 95 -21.70 -0.04 -12.47
C GLN A 95 -22.21 -0.06 -13.91
N LYS A 96 -21.35 0.19 -14.90
CA LYS A 96 -21.73 0.15 -16.33
C LYS A 96 -21.84 -1.27 -16.88
N ALA A 97 -21.17 -2.23 -16.25
CA ALA A 97 -21.20 -3.63 -16.65
C ALA A 97 -22.37 -4.40 -16.00
N SER A 98 -22.95 -3.86 -14.92
CA SER A 98 -24.06 -4.44 -14.14
C SER A 98 -25.39 -4.26 -14.86
#